data_AF-A0A938RTZ5-F1
#
_entry.id   AF-A0A938RTZ5-F1
#
_cell.length_a   1.000
_cell.length_b   1.000
_cell.length_c   1.000
_cell.angle_alpha   90.00
_cell.angle_beta   90.00
_cell.angle_gamma   90.00
#
_symmetry.space_group_name_H-M   'P 1'
#
loop_
_entity.id
_entity.type
_entity.pdbx_description
1 polymer ?
#
loop_
_entity_poly.entity_id
_entity_poly.type
_entity_poly.pdbx_seq_one_letter_code
_entity_poly.pdbx_strand_id
1 'polypeptide(L)'
;MRTWISLVLALLLALAVAYFVAANQQPVPVRMLGVTLEEPLWMLLLAAVLAGAAIALGACGLAILRLKLQVRRQQKRVGELEQEVHGLRTLPIAADTASPTSAQRV
;
A
#
# COMPACT_ATOMS: atom_id res chain seq x y z
N MET A 1 -20.47 -4.30 -20.43
CA MET A 1 -20.49 -5.77 -20.29
C MET A 1 -19.86 -6.22 -18.96
N ARG A 2 -18.56 -5.96 -18.70
CA ARG A 2 -17.86 -6.45 -17.49
C ARG A 2 -18.43 -5.90 -16.16
N THR A 3 -18.87 -4.65 -16.13
CA THR A 3 -19.48 -4.00 -14.96
C THR A 3 -20.86 -4.57 -14.61
N TRP A 4 -21.66 -4.94 -15.60
CA TRP A 4 -22.97 -5.57 -15.41
C TRP A 4 -22.85 -6.97 -14.83
N ILE A 5 -21.86 -7.75 -15.30
CA ILE A 5 -21.54 -9.07 -14.74
C ILE A 5 -21.11 -8.94 -13.28
N SER A 6 -20.25 -7.98 -12.95
CA SER A 6 -19.86 -7.75 -11.55
C SER A 6 -21.02 -7.32 -10.67
N LEU A 7 -21.97 -6.52 -11.19
CA LEU A 7 -23.16 -6.11 -10.44
C LEU A 7 -24.09 -7.29 -10.18
N VAL A 8 -24.36 -8.12 -11.20
CA VAL A 8 -25.16 -9.34 -11.04
C VAL A 8 -24.51 -10.30 -10.05
N LEU A 9 -23.19 -10.52 -10.17
CA LEU A 9 -22.47 -11.40 -9.27
C LEU A 9 -22.47 -10.87 -7.82
N ALA A 10 -22.31 -9.55 -7.64
CA ALA A 10 -22.42 -8.92 -6.33
C ALA A 10 -23.83 -9.06 -5.74
N LEU A 11 -24.88 -8.90 -6.56
CA LEU A 11 -26.26 -9.09 -6.13
C LEU A 11 -26.53 -10.54 -5.72
N LEU A 12 -26.09 -11.51 -6.51
CA LEU A 12 -26.22 -12.94 -6.19
C LEU A 12 -25.47 -13.30 -4.91
N LEU A 13 -24.27 -12.76 -4.74
CA LEU A 13 -23.50 -12.95 -3.50
C LEU A 13 -24.23 -12.36 -2.30
N ALA A 14 -24.75 -11.14 -2.42
CA ALA A 14 -25.50 -10.48 -1.36
C ALA A 14 -26.75 -11.29 -0.96
N LEU A 15 -27.49 -11.82 -1.94
CA LEU A 15 -28.64 -12.70 -1.70
C LEU A 15 -28.22 -14.01 -1.02
N ALA A 16 -27.13 -14.63 -1.45
CA ALA A 16 -26.62 -15.86 -0.83
C ALA A 16 -26.22 -15.63 0.63
N VAL A 17 -25.54 -14.52 0.92
CA VAL A 17 -25.18 -14.13 2.30
C VAL A 17 -26.44 -13.86 3.13
N ALA A 18 -27.40 -13.13 2.59
CA ALA A 18 -28.66 -12.84 3.28
C ALA A 18 -29.43 -14.12 3.61
N TYR A 19 -29.53 -15.05 2.66
CA TYR A 19 -30.14 -16.36 2.87
C TYR A 19 -29.40 -17.17 3.93
N PHE A 20 -28.06 -17.21 3.86
CA PHE A 20 -27.24 -17.92 4.84
C PHE A 20 -27.47 -17.37 6.27
N VAL A 21 -27.48 -16.05 6.43
CA VAL A 21 -27.76 -15.41 7.73
C VAL A 21 -29.15 -15.76 8.22
N ALA A 22 -30.18 -15.64 7.38
CA ALA A 22 -31.56 -15.94 7.75
C ALA A 22 -31.78 -17.42 8.10
N ALA A 23 -31.15 -18.34 7.37
CA ALA A 23 -31.26 -19.77 7.59
C ALA A 23 -30.49 -20.27 8.83
N ASN A 24 -29.48 -19.53 9.29
CA ASN A 24 -28.59 -19.94 10.37
C ASN A 24 -28.72 -19.07 11.63
N GLN A 25 -29.93 -18.56 11.93
CA GLN A 25 -30.19 -17.78 13.15
C GLN A 25 -30.29 -18.62 14.43
N GLN A 26 -30.11 -19.94 14.34
CA GLN A 26 -30.16 -20.80 15.51
C GLN A 26 -28.97 -20.49 16.44
N PRO A 27 -29.22 -20.15 17.71
CA PRO A 27 -28.15 -19.91 18.66
C PRO A 27 -27.43 -21.24 18.95
N VAL A 28 -26.09 -21.19 18.92
CA VAL A 28 -25.24 -22.35 19.20
C VAL A 28 -24.32 -21.97 20.35
N PRO A 29 -24.29 -22.73 21.46
CA PRO A 29 -23.37 -22.45 22.55
C PRO A 29 -21.93 -22.70 22.10
N VAL A 30 -21.13 -21.64 21.99
CA VAL A 30 -19.72 -21.73 21.63
C VAL A 30 -18.88 -21.29 22.82
N ARG A 31 -17.97 -22.17 23.25
CA ARG A 31 -17.01 -21.88 24.31
C ARG A 31 -15.69 -21.39 23.71
N MET A 32 -15.34 -20.14 23.99
CA MET A 32 -14.08 -19.51 23.57
C MET A 32 -13.36 -18.90 24.77
N LEU A 33 -12.09 -19.26 24.99
CA LEU A 33 -11.23 -18.65 26.01
C LEU A 33 -11.84 -18.59 27.43
N GLY A 34 -12.66 -19.59 27.78
CA GLY A 34 -13.34 -19.67 29.08
C GLY A 34 -14.70 -18.95 29.14
N VAL A 35 -15.08 -18.20 28.11
CA VAL A 35 -16.40 -17.56 27.96
C VAL A 35 -17.30 -18.47 27.12
N THR A 36 -18.59 -18.54 27.46
CA THR A 36 -19.59 -19.24 26.65
C THR A 36 -20.51 -18.18 26.03
N LEU A 37 -20.64 -18.22 24.71
CA LEU A 37 -21.47 -17.31 23.91
C LEU A 37 -22.60 -18.13 23.29
N GLU A 38 -23.85 -17.70 23.45
CA GLU A 38 -25.04 -18.36 22.88
C GLU A 38 -25.58 -17.57 21.69
N GLU A 39 -24.68 -17.14 20.82
CA GLU A 39 -25.02 -16.36 19.64
C GLU A 39 -25.02 -17.25 18.39
N PRO A 40 -25.72 -16.85 17.30
CA PRO A 40 -25.65 -17.54 16.03
C PRO A 40 -24.21 -17.62 15.51
N LEU A 41 -23.78 -18.80 15.08
CA LEU A 41 -22.39 -19.08 14.70
C LEU A 41 -21.86 -18.15 13.58
N TRP A 42 -22.73 -17.76 12.65
CA TRP A 42 -22.37 -16.87 11.55
C TRP A 42 -21.85 -15.52 12.06
N MET A 43 -22.39 -15.00 13.17
CA MET A 43 -22.01 -13.71 13.72
C MET A 43 -20.60 -13.76 14.32
N LEU A 44 -20.30 -14.81 15.09
CA LEU A 44 -18.96 -15.03 15.63
C LEU A 44 -17.93 -15.22 14.51
N LEU A 45 -18.27 -16.00 13.48
CA LEU A 45 -17.38 -16.26 12.37
C LEU A 45 -17.08 -14.98 11.58
N LEU A 46 -18.11 -14.18 11.30
CA LEU A 46 -17.95 -12.88 10.64
C LEU A 46 -17.06 -11.95 11.46
N ALA A 47 -17.30 -11.86 12.77
CA ALA A 47 -16.47 -11.05 13.67
C ALA A 47 -15.00 -11.52 13.67
N ALA A 48 -14.74 -12.83 13.69
CA ALA A 48 -13.39 -13.38 13.63
C ALA A 48 -12.68 -13.06 12.31
N VAL A 49 -13.37 -13.20 11.17
CA VAL A 49 -12.82 -12.83 9.85
C VAL A 49 -12.52 -11.33 9.79
N LEU A 50 -13.43 -10.49 10.26
CA LEU A 50 -13.22 -9.04 10.29
C LEU A 50 -12.07 -8.64 11.21
N ALA A 51 -11.96 -9.25 12.39
CA ALA A 51 -10.85 -9.01 13.31
C ALA A 51 -9.50 -9.42 12.68
N GLY A 52 -9.44 -10.61 12.08
CA GLY A 52 -8.24 -11.06 11.37
C GLY A 52 -7.85 -10.14 10.21
N ALA A 53 -8.83 -9.71 9.41
CA ALA A 53 -8.61 -8.77 8.32
C ALA A 53 -8.12 -7.41 8.83
N ALA A 54 -8.70 -6.87 9.91
CA ALA A 54 -8.27 -5.62 10.52
C ALA A 54 -6.83 -5.70 11.04
N ILE A 55 -6.47 -6.79 11.71
CA ILE A 55 -5.10 -7.03 12.19
C ILE A 55 -4.12 -7.09 11.02
N ALA A 56 -4.45 -7.86 9.97
CA ALA A 56 -3.61 -7.97 8.78
C ALA A 56 -3.46 -6.62 8.07
N LEU A 57 -4.56 -5.86 7.92
CA LEU A 57 -4.54 -4.53 7.31
C LEU A 57 -3.71 -3.55 8.14
N GLY A 58 -3.82 -3.60 9.46
CA GLY A 58 -2.99 -2.78 10.36
C GLY A 58 -1.51 -3.11 10.25
N ALA A 59 -1.15 -4.40 10.30
CA ALA A 59 0.23 -4.85 10.24
C ALA A 59 0.87 -4.59 8.85
N CYS A 60 0.24 -5.05 7.79
CA CYS A 60 0.77 -4.95 6.43
C CYS A 60 0.57 -3.55 5.83
N GLY A 61 -0.57 -2.90 6.09
CA GLY A 61 -0.90 -1.60 5.53
C GLY A 61 0.08 -0.51 5.96
N LEU A 62 0.50 -0.50 7.22
CA LEU A 62 1.51 0.44 7.71
C LEU A 62 2.88 0.20 7.06
N ALA A 63 3.28 -1.06 6.90
CA ALA A 63 4.53 -1.41 6.23
C ALA A 63 4.52 -0.94 4.76
N ILE A 64 3.44 -1.23 4.03
CA ILE A 64 3.27 -0.80 2.63
C ILE A 64 3.27 0.72 2.52
N LEU A 65 2.59 1.43 3.43
CA LEU A 65 2.55 2.89 3.41
C LEU A 65 3.93 3.50 3.65
N ARG A 66 4.68 2.99 4.63
CA ARG A 66 6.07 3.40 4.89
C ARG A 66 6.95 3.16 3.67
N LEU A 67 6.81 2.00 3.03
CA LEU A 67 7.58 1.65 1.84
C LEU A 67 7.26 2.60 0.67
N LYS A 68 5.97 2.89 0.42
CA LYS A 68 5.56 3.87 -0.59
C LYS A 68 6.12 5.27 -0.33
N LEU A 69 6.13 5.71 0.93
CA LEU A 69 6.72 7.00 1.32
C LEU A 69 8.23 7.03 1.09
N GLN A 70 8.94 5.95 1.42
CA GLN A 70 10.37 5.82 1.19
C GLN A 70 10.71 5.84 -0.31
N VAL A 71 9.97 5.10 -1.14
CA VAL A 71 10.14 5.10 -2.60
C VAL A 71 9.97 6.51 -3.16
N ARG A 72 8.94 7.25 -2.73
CA ARG A 72 8.74 8.64 -3.16
C ARG A 72 9.88 9.57 -2.76
N ARG A 73 10.42 9.42 -1.54
CA ARG A 73 11.56 10.21 -1.06
C ARG A 73 12.85 9.89 -1.83
N GLN A 74 13.10 8.61 -2.10
CA GLN A 74 14.26 8.18 -2.87
C GLN A 74 14.20 8.67 -4.31
N GLN A 75 13.03 8.59 -4.97
CA GLN A 75 12.84 9.12 -6.32
C GLN A 75 13.14 10.62 -6.42
N LYS A 76 12.72 11.41 -5.42
CA LYS A 76 13.07 12.85 -5.38
C LYS A 76 14.58 13.07 -5.29
N ARG A 77 15.27 12.35 -4.41
CA ARG A 77 16.74 12.46 -4.25
C ARG A 77 17.49 12.06 -5.52
N VAL A 78 17.02 11.02 -6.21
CA VAL A 78 17.61 10.61 -7.49
C VAL A 78 17.48 11.74 -8.51
N GLY A 79 16.31 12.36 -8.64
CA GLY A 79 16.12 13.49 -9.56
C GLY A 79 16.98 14.71 -9.22
N GLU A 80 17.11 15.05 -7.93
CA GLU A 80 17.98 16.14 -7.47
C GLU A 80 19.46 15.86 -7.79
N LEU A 81 19.94 14.64 -7.51
CA LEU A 81 21.32 14.23 -7.82
C LEU A 81 21.59 14.17 -9.33
N GLU A 82 20.63 13.72 -10.12
CA GLU A 82 20.73 13.73 -11.60
C GLU A 82 20.85 15.16 -12.13
N GLN A 83 20.14 16.14 -11.53
CA GLN A 83 20.25 17.55 -11.88
C GLN A 83 21.61 18.13 -11.48
N GLU A 84 22.13 17.80 -10.29
CA GLU A 84 23.48 18.22 -9.87
C GLU A 84 24.56 17.67 -10.79
N VAL A 85 24.51 16.37 -11.13
CA VAL A 85 25.44 15.75 -12.07
C VAL A 85 25.34 16.40 -13.45
N HIS A 86 24.12 16.70 -13.92
CA HIS A 86 23.94 17.37 -15.20
C HIS A 86 24.52 18.80 -15.17
N GLY A 87 24.25 19.56 -14.11
CA GLY A 87 24.79 20.91 -13.90
C GLY A 87 26.31 20.93 -13.87
N LEU A 88 26.92 19.99 -13.14
CA LEU A 88 28.38 19.80 -13.07
C LEU A 88 29.00 19.38 -14.41
N ARG A 89 28.27 18.64 -15.25
CA ARG A 89 28.73 18.26 -16.59
C ARG A 89 28.62 19.38 -17.62
N THR A 90 27.68 20.30 -17.43
CA THR A 90 27.49 21.46 -18.32
C THR A 90 28.34 22.66 -17.94
N LEU A 91 29.07 22.60 -16.81
CA LEU A 91 30.03 23.62 -16.43
C LEU A 91 31.14 23.70 -17.49
N PRO A 92 31.41 24.89 -18.05
CA PRO A 92 32.51 25.05 -19.00
C PRO A 92 33.82 24.76 -18.26
N ILE A 93 34.60 23.80 -18.77
CA ILE A 93 35.99 23.55 -18.36
C ILE A 93 36.83 24.76 -18.81
N ALA A 94 36.64 25.90 -18.18
CA ALA A 94 37.38 27.14 -18.46
C ALA A 94 38.71 27.20 -17.68
N ALA A 95 39.04 26.15 -16.92
CA ALA A 95 40.26 26.09 -16.13
C ALA A 95 41.50 25.58 -16.91
N ASP A 96 41.34 25.00 -18.10
CA ASP A 96 42.43 24.26 -18.77
C ASP A 96 43.01 24.92 -20.04
N THR A 97 42.59 26.14 -20.40
CA THR A 97 43.18 26.87 -21.54
C THR A 97 43.69 28.28 -21.24
N ALA A 98 43.77 28.69 -19.98
CA ALA A 98 44.53 29.88 -19.62
C ALA A 98 45.94 29.48 -19.11
N SER A 99 46.72 28.87 -20.01
CA SER A 99 48.13 28.59 -19.78
C SER A 99 48.91 29.86 -19.40
N PRO A 100 49.86 29.78 -18.45
CA PRO A 100 50.76 30.87 -18.12
C PRO A 100 51.85 30.98 -19.19
N THR A 101 51.61 31.67 -20.31
CA THR A 101 52.66 31.89 -21.33
C THR A 101 52.43 33.18 -22.10
N SER A 102 52.87 34.29 -21.51
CA SER A 102 53.45 35.42 -22.25
C SER A 102 54.22 36.32 -21.29
N ALA A 103 55.27 35.76 -20.70
CA ALA A 103 56.50 36.53 -20.60
C ALA A 103 56.99 36.78 -22.04
N GLN A 104 57.62 37.93 -22.28
CA GLN A 104 58.46 38.25 -23.45
C GLN A 104 57.79 38.98 -24.63
N ARG A 105 57.99 40.31 -24.67
CA ARG A 105 58.61 41.14 -25.73
C ARG A 105 58.52 42.60 -25.26
N VAL A 106 59.60 43.14 -24.68
CA VAL A 106 60.63 44.02 -25.30
C VAL A 106 60.02 45.27 -25.92
#